data_AF-A0AA40THE3-F1
#
_entry.id   AF-A0AA40THE3-F1
#
_cell.length_a   1.000
_cell.length_b   1.000
_cell.length_c   1.000
_cell.angle_alpha   90.00
_cell.angle_beta   90.00
_cell.angle_gamma   90.00
#
_symmetry.space_group_name_H-M   'P 1'
#
loop_
_entity.id
_entity.type
_entity.pdbx_description
1 polymer ?
#
loop_
_entity_poly.entity_id
_entity_poly.type
_entity_poly.pdbx_seq_one_letter_code
_entity_poly.pdbx_strand_id
1 'polypeptide(L)'
;PLVGPVLAAQMGYLPGTLWLLAGVVLAGAVQDFMVLFISSRRNGASLGEMIKEEMGPIPGTIALFGCFLIMIIILAVLALIVVKALAESPWGVFTVCSTVPIALFMGIYMRFLRPGRVGEVSVIGIVLLVASIYFGGVIAHDPYWGPALTFKDTTITFTLIGYAFISALLPVWLILAPRDYLATFLKIGVIVGLAVGIVILNPELKMPAMTQYVDGTGPLWKGALFPFLFITIACGAVSGFHALIASGTTP
;
A
#
# COMPACT_ATOMS: atom_id res chain seq x y z
N PRO A 1 2.91 1.04 4.36
CA PRO A 1 3.50 0.43 5.57
C PRO A 1 4.85 1.06 5.98
N LEU A 2 4.92 2.41 6.06
CA LEU A 2 6.14 3.11 6.49
C LEU A 2 6.12 3.42 7.99
N VAL A 3 4.92 3.67 8.55
CA VAL A 3 4.75 4.06 9.95
C VAL A 3 5.31 3.02 10.91
N GLY A 4 4.93 1.74 10.77
CA GLY A 4 5.38 0.67 11.68
C GLY A 4 6.91 0.58 11.83
N PRO A 5 7.68 0.41 10.74
CA PRO A 5 9.14 0.43 10.79
C PRO A 5 9.73 1.72 11.36
N VAL A 6 9.16 2.89 11.03
CA VAL A 6 9.61 4.18 11.58
C VAL A 6 9.37 4.25 13.10
N LEU A 7 8.24 3.73 13.59
CA LEU A 7 7.97 3.68 15.02
C LEU A 7 8.91 2.69 15.73
N ALA A 8 9.22 1.56 15.10
CA ALA A 8 10.13 0.55 15.64
C ALA A 8 11.60 1.02 15.65
N ALA A 9 11.97 1.94 14.76
CA ALA A 9 13.32 2.49 14.69
C ALA A 9 13.78 3.12 16.01
N GLN A 10 12.88 3.54 16.91
CA GLN A 10 13.29 4.02 18.24
C GLN A 10 14.15 3.01 19.01
N MET A 11 14.02 1.71 18.72
CA MET A 11 14.76 0.60 19.35
C MET A 11 16.06 0.25 18.60
N GLY A 12 16.42 1.00 17.56
CA GLY A 12 17.49 0.65 16.62
C GLY A 12 16.96 0.02 15.34
N TYR A 13 17.83 -0.12 14.33
CA TYR A 13 17.40 -0.72 13.06
C TYR A 13 17.29 -2.25 13.14
N LEU A 14 18.11 -2.90 13.96
CA LEU A 14 18.30 -4.36 13.94
C LEU A 14 17.02 -5.14 14.27
N PRO A 15 16.27 -4.83 15.35
CA PRO A 15 15.08 -5.61 15.70
C PRO A 15 14.00 -5.52 14.62
N GLY A 16 13.74 -4.30 14.12
CA GLY A 16 12.76 -4.07 13.06
C GLY A 16 13.14 -4.81 11.78
N THR A 17 14.41 -4.76 11.39
CA THR A 17 14.91 -5.51 10.22
C THR A 17 14.78 -7.02 10.40
N LEU A 18 15.18 -7.57 11.56
CA LEU A 18 15.06 -9.01 11.83
C LEU A 18 13.60 -9.47 11.79
N TRP A 19 12.69 -8.70 12.37
CA TRP A 19 11.27 -9.04 12.35
C TRP A 19 10.65 -8.88 10.96
N LEU A 20 11.06 -7.89 10.16
CA LEU A 20 10.63 -7.80 8.77
C LEU A 20 11.08 -9.02 7.96
N LEU A 21 12.33 -9.46 8.12
CA LEU A 21 12.85 -10.62 7.38
C LEU A 21 12.21 -11.93 7.86
N ALA A 22 12.26 -12.19 9.17
CA ALA A 22 11.77 -13.44 9.74
C ALA A 22 10.25 -13.50 9.78
N GLY A 23 9.59 -12.41 10.18
CA GLY A 23 8.13 -12.35 10.33
C GLY A 23 7.39 -12.45 8.99
N VAL A 24 7.90 -11.80 7.93
CA VAL A 24 7.34 -11.97 6.58
C VAL A 24 7.46 -13.43 6.13
N VAL A 25 8.63 -14.05 6.29
CA VAL A 25 8.87 -15.41 5.78
C VAL A 25 8.12 -16.46 6.60
N LEU A 26 8.16 -16.38 7.93
CA LEU A 26 7.65 -17.43 8.81
C LEU A 26 6.17 -17.27 9.15
N ALA A 27 5.64 -16.04 9.14
CA ALA A 27 4.26 -15.78 9.54
C ALA A 27 3.43 -15.21 8.40
N GLY A 28 3.76 -14.04 7.86
CA GLY A 28 2.94 -13.36 6.85
C GLY A 28 2.75 -14.18 5.57
N ALA A 29 3.84 -14.54 4.91
CA ALA A 29 3.80 -15.30 3.66
C ALA A 29 3.17 -16.68 3.85
N VAL A 30 3.44 -17.34 4.98
CA VAL A 30 2.84 -18.64 5.30
C VAL A 30 1.33 -18.51 5.47
N GLN A 31 0.87 -17.52 6.24
CA GLN A 31 -0.55 -17.27 6.46
C GLN A 31 -1.27 -16.90 5.15
N ASP A 32 -0.73 -15.94 4.40
CA ASP A 32 -1.31 -15.46 3.15
C ASP A 32 -1.40 -16.59 2.12
N PHE A 33 -0.32 -17.38 1.97
CA PHE A 33 -0.29 -18.51 1.04
C PHE A 33 -1.21 -19.64 1.47
N MET A 34 -1.28 -19.96 2.76
CA MET A 34 -2.17 -20.99 3.27
C MET A 34 -3.65 -20.63 3.02
N VAL A 35 -4.04 -19.38 3.31
CA VAL A 35 -5.41 -18.91 3.08
C VAL A 35 -5.75 -18.90 1.58
N LEU A 36 -4.83 -18.43 0.74
CA LEU A 36 -4.97 -18.48 -0.72
C LEU A 36 -5.17 -19.93 -1.21
N PHE A 37 -4.33 -20.86 -0.75
CA PHE A 37 -4.40 -22.26 -1.15
C PHE A 37 -5.73 -22.91 -0.75
N ILE A 38 -6.19 -22.69 0.48
CA ILE A 38 -7.48 -23.22 0.95
C ILE A 38 -8.62 -22.60 0.14
N SER A 39 -8.60 -21.29 -0.10
CA SER A 39 -9.61 -20.59 -0.91
C SER A 39 -9.67 -21.14 -2.34
N SER A 40 -8.52 -21.36 -2.98
CA SER A 40 -8.44 -21.93 -4.34
C SER A 40 -9.06 -23.34 -4.44
N ARG A 41 -8.95 -24.14 -3.38
CA ARG A 41 -9.58 -25.47 -3.30
C ARG A 41 -11.08 -25.42 -3.04
N ARG A 42 -11.62 -24.25 -2.68
CA ARG A 42 -13.03 -24.00 -2.40
C ARG A 42 -13.63 -23.01 -3.39
N ASN A 43 -13.28 -23.13 -4.67
CA ASN A 43 -13.78 -22.27 -5.75
C ASN A 43 -13.60 -20.76 -5.50
N GLY A 44 -12.50 -20.39 -4.83
CA GLY A 44 -12.23 -18.99 -4.49
C GLY A 44 -13.09 -18.45 -3.35
N ALA A 45 -13.60 -19.28 -2.44
CA ALA A 45 -14.42 -18.82 -1.32
C ALA A 45 -13.67 -17.82 -0.41
N SER A 46 -14.37 -16.79 0.05
CA SER A 46 -13.83 -15.83 1.03
C SER A 46 -13.56 -16.52 2.38
N LEU A 47 -12.64 -15.97 3.18
CA LEU A 47 -12.34 -16.50 4.51
C LEU A 47 -13.60 -16.68 5.38
N GLY A 48 -14.53 -15.72 5.33
CA GLY A 48 -15.78 -15.80 6.07
C GLY A 48 -16.72 -16.91 5.60
N GLU A 49 -16.80 -17.15 4.28
CA GLU A 49 -17.61 -18.26 3.75
C GLU A 49 -16.98 -19.61 4.08
N MET A 50 -15.64 -19.72 4.05
CA MET A 50 -14.95 -20.95 4.47
C MET A 50 -15.20 -21.28 5.95
N ILE A 51 -15.22 -20.27 6.84
CA ILE A 51 -15.57 -20.47 8.26
C ILE A 51 -17.03 -20.93 8.40
N LYS A 52 -17.92 -20.39 7.57
CA LYS A 52 -19.34 -20.75 7.58
C LYS A 52 -19.57 -22.20 7.16
N GLU A 53 -18.84 -22.68 6.15
CA GLU A 53 -18.90 -24.07 5.69
C GLU A 53 -18.42 -25.06 6.77
N GLU A 54 -17.37 -24.71 7.52
CA GLU A 54 -16.75 -25.62 8.49
C GLU A 54 -17.38 -25.56 9.89
N MET A 55 -17.76 -24.38 10.36
CA MET A 55 -18.23 -24.15 11.73
C MET A 55 -19.73 -23.83 11.82
N GLY A 56 -20.41 -23.74 10.68
CA GLY A 56 -21.83 -23.46 10.59
C GLY A 56 -22.18 -21.96 10.47
N PRO A 57 -23.49 -21.64 10.38
CA PRO A 57 -23.96 -20.31 9.99
C PRO A 57 -23.65 -19.21 11.02
N ILE A 58 -23.67 -19.53 12.32
CA ILE A 58 -23.46 -18.54 13.38
C ILE A 58 -22.00 -18.07 13.41
N PRO A 59 -20.98 -18.96 13.53
CA PRO A 59 -19.58 -18.53 13.50
C PRO A 59 -19.19 -17.88 12.16
N GLY A 60 -19.71 -18.38 11.04
CA GLY A 60 -19.48 -17.80 9.72
C GLY A 60 -19.98 -16.36 9.60
N THR A 61 -21.18 -16.08 10.09
CA THR A 61 -21.74 -14.71 10.05
C THR A 61 -20.94 -13.75 10.92
N ILE A 62 -20.52 -14.18 12.11
CA ILE A 62 -19.66 -13.39 13.00
C ILE A 62 -18.32 -13.10 12.31
N ALA A 63 -17.72 -14.12 11.68
CA ALA A 63 -16.45 -13.97 10.97
C ALA A 63 -16.57 -13.00 9.77
N LEU A 64 -17.63 -13.10 8.96
CA LEU A 64 -17.89 -12.18 7.84
C LEU A 64 -18.03 -10.73 8.34
N PHE A 65 -18.80 -10.51 9.39
CA PHE A 65 -18.98 -9.18 9.98
C PHE A 65 -17.66 -8.65 10.56
N GLY A 66 -16.89 -9.50 11.26
CA GLY A 66 -15.57 -9.16 11.77
C GLY A 66 -14.59 -8.78 10.66
N CYS A 67 -14.53 -9.57 9.58
CA CYS A 67 -13.70 -9.28 8.41
C CYS A 67 -14.10 -7.92 7.80
N PHE A 68 -15.39 -7.65 7.65
CA PHE A 68 -15.90 -6.38 7.13
C PHE A 68 -15.48 -5.18 8.01
N LEU A 69 -15.61 -5.28 9.33
CA LEU A 69 -15.17 -4.23 10.25
C LEU A 69 -13.65 -4.00 10.19
N ILE A 70 -12.86 -5.06 10.14
CA ILE A 70 -11.39 -4.96 10.00
C ILE A 70 -11.02 -4.25 8.70
N MET A 71 -11.69 -4.57 7.59
CA MET A 71 -11.48 -3.91 6.29
C MET A 71 -11.77 -2.41 6.36
N ILE A 72 -12.85 -1.99 7.04
CA ILE A 72 -13.16 -0.57 7.24
C ILE A 72 -12.04 0.12 8.02
N ILE A 73 -11.58 -0.46 9.13
CA ILE A 73 -10.55 0.13 9.98
C ILE A 73 -9.24 0.27 9.22
N ILE A 74 -8.81 -0.78 8.50
CA ILE A 74 -7.57 -0.75 7.72
C ILE A 74 -7.65 0.32 6.62
N LEU A 75 -8.76 0.38 5.87
CA LEU A 75 -8.95 1.39 4.84
C LEU A 75 -8.95 2.82 5.42
N ALA A 76 -9.58 3.03 6.58
CA ALA A 76 -9.59 4.34 7.25
C ALA A 76 -8.17 4.78 7.66
N VAL A 77 -7.37 3.89 8.25
CA VAL A 77 -5.99 4.18 8.65
C VAL A 77 -5.11 4.46 7.43
N LEU A 78 -5.24 3.66 6.36
CA LEU A 78 -4.49 3.87 5.12
C LEU A 78 -4.86 5.19 4.45
N ALA A 79 -6.16 5.53 4.39
CA ALA A 79 -6.64 6.80 3.86
C ALA A 79 -6.08 7.99 4.64
N LEU A 80 -6.07 7.91 5.98
CA LEU A 80 -5.48 8.95 6.84
C LEU A 80 -4.01 9.22 6.51
N ILE A 81 -3.21 8.17 6.31
CA ILE A 81 -1.79 8.30 5.97
C ILE A 81 -1.63 8.97 4.60
N VAL A 82 -2.46 8.59 3.62
CA VAL A 82 -2.42 9.19 2.27
C VAL A 82 -2.82 10.67 2.32
N VAL A 83 -3.90 11.03 3.01
CA VAL A 83 -4.34 12.42 3.15
C VAL A 83 -3.24 13.28 3.75
N LYS A 84 -2.64 12.85 4.87
CA LYS A 84 -1.56 13.59 5.53
C LYS A 84 -0.30 13.69 4.68
N ALA A 85 0.02 12.66 3.90
CA ALA A 85 1.17 12.68 2.99
C ALA A 85 0.97 13.65 1.81
N LEU A 86 -0.28 13.89 1.39
CA LEU A 86 -0.61 14.75 0.25
C LEU A 86 -0.90 16.21 0.64
N ALA A 87 -1.40 16.48 1.85
CA ALA A 87 -1.82 17.81 2.28
C ALA A 87 -0.75 18.91 2.20
N GLU A 88 0.52 18.51 2.32
CA GLU A 88 1.67 19.42 2.27
C GLU A 88 2.57 19.14 1.05
N SER A 89 2.09 18.40 0.06
CA SER A 89 2.87 17.98 -1.10
C SER A 89 2.16 18.24 -2.43
N PRO A 90 2.31 19.44 -3.01
CA PRO A 90 1.85 19.75 -4.37
C PRO A 90 2.38 18.75 -5.40
N TRP A 91 3.63 18.33 -5.21
CA TRP A 91 4.28 17.31 -6.04
C TRP A 91 3.52 15.98 -6.00
N GLY A 92 3.18 15.51 -4.79
CA GLY A 92 2.42 14.28 -4.58
C GLY A 92 1.01 14.37 -5.15
N VAL A 93 0.30 15.47 -4.90
CA VAL A 93 -1.06 15.71 -5.40
C VAL A 93 -1.07 15.68 -6.93
N PHE A 94 -0.20 16.44 -7.58
CA PHE A 94 -0.13 16.48 -9.05
C PHE A 94 0.17 15.10 -9.64
N THR A 95 1.16 14.40 -9.07
CA THR A 95 1.55 13.07 -9.55
C THR A 95 0.39 12.07 -9.42
N VAL A 96 -0.26 12.02 -8.26
CA VAL A 96 -1.40 11.11 -8.02
C VAL A 96 -2.59 11.46 -8.91
N CYS A 97 -2.94 12.73 -9.04
CA CYS A 97 -4.02 13.18 -9.93
C CYS A 97 -3.73 12.84 -11.39
N SER A 98 -2.47 12.94 -11.83
CA SER A 98 -2.05 12.58 -13.18
C SER A 98 -2.12 11.09 -13.46
N THR A 99 -2.01 10.22 -12.45
CA THR A 99 -2.17 8.77 -12.66
C THR A 99 -3.57 8.36 -13.10
N VAL A 100 -4.61 9.14 -12.77
CA VAL A 100 -6.00 8.84 -13.14
C VAL A 100 -6.22 8.92 -14.66
N PRO A 101 -5.93 10.05 -15.36
CA PRO A 101 -6.06 10.12 -16.81
C PRO A 101 -5.11 9.17 -17.53
N ILE A 102 -3.89 8.94 -17.00
CA ILE A 102 -2.97 7.95 -17.56
C ILE A 102 -3.60 6.55 -17.50
N ALA A 103 -4.17 6.17 -16.36
CA ALA A 103 -4.83 4.87 -16.21
C ALA A 103 -6.05 4.72 -17.12
N LEU A 104 -6.89 5.77 -17.24
CA LEU A 104 -8.03 5.78 -18.18
C LEU A 104 -7.57 5.60 -19.63
N PHE A 105 -6.52 6.30 -20.03
CA PHE A 105 -5.91 6.15 -21.36
C PHE A 105 -5.40 4.72 -21.57
N MET A 106 -4.65 4.18 -20.62
CA MET A 106 -4.12 2.81 -20.68
C MET A 106 -5.26 1.78 -20.77
N GLY A 107 -6.33 1.94 -19.99
CA GLY A 107 -7.50 1.06 -20.00
C GLY A 107 -8.23 1.08 -21.34
N ILE A 108 -8.50 2.27 -21.89
CA ILE A 108 -9.14 2.43 -23.21
C ILE A 108 -8.23 1.89 -24.32
N TYR A 109 -6.94 2.15 -24.26
CA TYR A 109 -5.98 1.68 -25.25
C TYR A 109 -5.94 0.15 -25.33
N MET A 110 -5.85 -0.51 -24.16
CA MET A 110 -5.83 -1.97 -24.06
C MET A 110 -7.14 -2.62 -24.51
N ARG A 111 -8.27 -1.92 -24.38
CA ARG A 111 -9.59 -2.46 -24.74
C ARG A 111 -9.97 -2.22 -26.21
N PHE A 112 -9.71 -1.03 -26.74
CA PHE A 112 -10.27 -0.59 -28.04
C PHE A 112 -9.22 -0.32 -29.11
N LEU A 113 -8.05 0.23 -28.77
CA LEU A 113 -7.07 0.63 -29.80
C LEU A 113 -6.21 -0.56 -30.24
N ARG A 114 -5.59 -1.26 -29.30
CA ARG A 114 -4.71 -2.41 -29.59
C ARG A 114 -4.83 -3.50 -28.52
N PRO A 115 -5.85 -4.35 -28.60
CA PRO A 115 -6.00 -5.50 -27.73
C PRO A 115 -4.77 -6.42 -27.79
N GLY A 116 -4.27 -6.85 -26.62
CA GLY A 116 -3.18 -7.82 -26.50
C GLY A 116 -1.76 -7.26 -26.53
N ARG A 117 -1.54 -5.98 -26.87
CA ARG A 117 -0.20 -5.36 -26.87
C ARG A 117 0.12 -4.65 -25.55
N VAL A 118 0.21 -5.43 -24.48
CA VAL A 118 0.45 -4.89 -23.12
C VAL A 118 1.76 -4.10 -23.07
N GLY A 119 2.84 -4.58 -23.70
CA GLY A 119 4.16 -3.94 -23.66
C GLY A 119 4.20 -2.51 -24.20
N GLU A 120 3.46 -2.20 -25.28
CA GLU A 120 3.39 -0.83 -25.83
C GLU A 120 2.76 0.12 -24.80
N VAL A 121 1.68 -0.31 -24.16
CA VAL A 121 0.96 0.46 -23.14
C VAL A 121 1.79 0.62 -21.87
N SER A 122 2.53 -0.41 -21.47
CA SER A 122 3.45 -0.34 -20.34
C SER A 122 4.51 0.73 -20.55
N VAL A 123 5.15 0.76 -21.73
CA VAL A 123 6.18 1.76 -22.04
C VAL A 123 5.59 3.16 -22.04
N ILE A 124 4.45 3.37 -22.70
CA ILE A 124 3.77 4.67 -22.71
C ILE A 124 3.38 5.09 -21.28
N GLY A 125 2.80 4.18 -20.49
CA GLY A 125 2.43 4.42 -19.11
C GLY A 125 3.62 4.82 -18.25
N ILE A 126 4.75 4.12 -18.36
CA ILE A 126 5.99 4.45 -17.63
C ILE A 126 6.52 5.82 -18.04
N VAL A 127 6.56 6.13 -19.34
CA VAL A 127 7.03 7.44 -19.82
C VAL A 127 6.13 8.57 -19.30
N LEU A 128 4.81 8.40 -19.37
CA LEU A 128 3.85 9.37 -18.84
C LEU A 128 3.94 9.51 -17.32
N LEU A 129 4.19 8.41 -16.60
CA LEU A 129 4.40 8.43 -15.15
C LEU A 129 5.67 9.20 -14.80
N VAL A 130 6.80 8.93 -15.45
CA VAL A 130 8.06 9.65 -15.23
C VAL A 130 7.89 11.14 -15.58
N ALA A 131 7.21 11.44 -16.69
CA ALA A 131 6.85 12.81 -17.04
C ALA A 131 6.00 13.47 -15.95
N SER A 132 5.00 12.78 -15.41
CA SER A 132 4.15 13.32 -14.33
C SER A 132 4.94 13.62 -13.05
N ILE A 133 5.92 12.78 -12.71
CA ILE A 133 6.79 12.99 -11.55
C ILE A 133 7.70 14.20 -11.79
N TYR A 134 8.29 14.32 -12.98
CA TYR A 134 9.15 15.45 -13.35
C TYR A 134 8.37 16.77 -13.36
N PHE A 135 7.25 16.83 -14.08
CA PHE A 135 6.41 18.02 -14.14
C PHE A 135 5.79 18.37 -12.79
N GLY A 136 5.45 17.39 -11.97
CA GLY A 136 5.01 17.64 -10.61
C GLY A 136 6.07 18.36 -9.77
N GLY A 137 7.36 18.06 -9.97
CA GLY A 137 8.46 18.77 -9.32
C GLY A 137 8.56 20.22 -9.79
N VAL A 138 8.47 20.45 -11.11
CA VAL A 138 8.46 21.80 -11.68
C VAL A 138 7.30 22.63 -11.15
N ILE A 139 6.09 22.05 -11.12
CA ILE A 139 4.87 22.69 -10.63
C ILE A 139 4.95 22.99 -9.14
N ALA A 140 5.57 22.12 -8.34
CA ALA A 140 5.75 22.34 -6.91
C ALA A 140 6.68 23.53 -6.61
N HIS A 141 7.64 23.83 -7.50
CA HIS A 141 8.53 24.98 -7.39
C HIS A 141 7.97 26.27 -8.01
N ASP A 142 6.86 26.18 -8.74
CA ASP A 142 6.23 27.34 -9.37
C ASP A 142 5.50 28.21 -8.32
N PRO A 143 5.71 29.54 -8.30
CA PRO A 143 5.12 30.44 -7.30
C PRO A 143 3.58 30.50 -7.30
N TYR A 144 2.94 30.17 -8.43
CA TYR A 144 1.48 30.20 -8.57
C TYR A 144 0.87 28.81 -8.44
N TRP A 145 1.42 27.84 -9.17
CA TRP A 145 0.85 26.49 -9.20
C TRP A 145 1.18 25.64 -7.98
N GLY A 146 2.31 25.90 -7.30
CA GLY A 146 2.67 25.23 -6.05
C GLY A 146 1.59 25.46 -4.98
N PRO A 147 1.29 26.71 -4.58
CA PRO A 147 0.24 27.01 -3.62
C PRO A 147 -1.16 26.59 -4.06
N ALA A 148 -1.46 26.65 -5.37
CA ALA A 148 -2.75 26.25 -5.91
C ALA A 148 -3.04 24.75 -5.76
N LEU A 149 -2.00 23.91 -5.72
CA LEU A 149 -2.11 22.47 -5.52
C LEU A 149 -1.80 22.02 -4.08
N THR A 150 -1.51 22.96 -3.17
CA THR A 150 -1.47 22.71 -1.73
C THR A 150 -2.90 22.75 -1.17
N PHE A 151 -3.51 21.58 -1.06
CA PHE A 151 -4.87 21.45 -0.51
C PHE A 151 -4.84 21.09 0.97
N LYS A 152 -5.79 21.64 1.74
CA LYS A 152 -6.02 21.24 3.13
C LYS A 152 -6.44 19.77 3.22
N ASP A 153 -6.09 19.11 4.33
CA ASP A 153 -6.45 17.72 4.65
C ASP A 153 -7.94 17.44 4.42
N THR A 154 -8.80 18.38 4.82
CA THR A 154 -10.27 18.25 4.69
C THR A 154 -10.69 18.19 3.22
N THR A 155 -10.15 19.05 2.37
CA THR A 155 -10.41 19.06 0.93
C THR A 155 -9.97 17.73 0.30
N ILE A 156 -8.75 17.28 0.60
CA ILE A 156 -8.23 16.00 0.07
C ILE A 156 -9.09 14.83 0.54
N THR A 157 -9.55 14.84 1.80
CA THR A 157 -10.42 13.79 2.34
C THR A 157 -11.72 13.67 1.54
N PHE A 158 -12.42 14.79 1.30
CA PHE A 158 -13.67 14.78 0.52
C PHE A 158 -13.42 14.39 -0.94
N THR A 159 -12.34 14.88 -1.54
CA THR A 159 -11.96 14.50 -2.91
C THR A 159 -11.64 13.00 -3.01
N LEU A 160 -10.96 12.42 -2.02
CA LEU A 160 -10.63 10.99 -1.99
C LEU A 160 -11.87 10.13 -1.83
N ILE A 161 -12.83 10.53 -0.98
CA ILE A 161 -14.13 9.86 -0.85
C ILE A 161 -14.89 9.91 -2.18
N GLY A 162 -14.97 11.08 -2.81
CA GLY A 162 -15.62 11.24 -4.12
C GLY A 162 -14.95 10.38 -5.20
N TYR A 163 -13.62 10.38 -5.24
CA TYR A 163 -12.85 9.53 -6.15
C TYR A 163 -13.09 8.04 -5.91
N ALA A 164 -13.10 7.58 -4.65
CA ALA A 164 -13.36 6.19 -4.30
C ALA A 164 -14.76 5.75 -4.72
N PHE A 165 -15.76 6.62 -4.52
CA PHE A 165 -17.13 6.37 -4.97
C PHE A 165 -17.23 6.24 -6.49
N ILE A 166 -16.65 7.20 -7.25
CA ILE A 166 -16.64 7.14 -8.71
C ILE A 166 -15.90 5.89 -9.19
N SER A 167 -14.74 5.58 -8.60
CA SER A 167 -13.92 4.42 -8.99
C SER A 167 -14.64 3.09 -8.73
N ALA A 168 -15.46 3.00 -7.68
CA ALA A 168 -16.26 1.81 -7.39
C ALA A 168 -17.40 1.58 -8.39
N LEU A 169 -17.87 2.63 -9.06
CA LEU A 169 -18.90 2.56 -10.11
C LEU A 169 -18.32 2.23 -11.49
N LEU A 170 -17.05 2.56 -11.72
CA LEU A 170 -16.39 2.35 -13.00
C LEU A 170 -15.94 0.88 -13.17
N PRO A 171 -15.90 0.36 -14.42
CA PRO A 171 -15.41 -0.99 -14.67
C PRO A 171 -13.96 -1.19 -14.23
N VAL A 172 -13.66 -2.36 -13.65
CA VAL A 172 -12.31 -2.73 -13.16
C VAL A 172 -11.24 -2.57 -14.24
N TRP A 173 -11.54 -2.94 -15.49
CA TRP A 173 -10.59 -2.84 -16.61
C TRP A 173 -10.24 -1.40 -17.01
N LEU A 174 -11.11 -0.43 -16.69
CA LEU A 174 -10.96 0.95 -17.14
C LEU A 174 -10.04 1.77 -16.25
N ILE A 175 -10.15 1.59 -14.93
CA ILE A 175 -9.38 2.39 -13.96
C ILE A 175 -8.54 1.53 -13.01
N LEU A 176 -9.15 0.53 -12.36
CA LEU A 176 -8.51 -0.21 -11.27
C LEU A 176 -7.30 -1.01 -11.78
N ALA A 177 -7.52 -1.88 -12.76
CA ALA A 177 -6.46 -2.71 -13.34
C ALA A 177 -5.28 -1.90 -13.95
N PRO A 178 -5.50 -0.91 -14.85
CA PRO A 178 -4.39 -0.14 -15.42
C PRO A 178 -3.66 0.73 -14.38
N ARG A 179 -4.38 1.27 -13.38
CA ARG A 179 -3.78 2.08 -12.33
C ARG A 179 -2.92 1.24 -11.39
N ASP A 180 -3.39 0.06 -10.99
CA ASP A 180 -2.63 -0.85 -10.13
C ASP A 180 -1.38 -1.39 -10.85
N TYR A 181 -1.50 -1.63 -12.15
CA TYR A 181 -0.36 -1.97 -13.01
C TYR A 181 0.67 -0.83 -13.08
N LEU A 182 0.24 0.42 -13.28
CA LEU A 182 1.13 1.59 -13.29
C LEU A 182 1.82 1.81 -11.93
N ALA A 183 1.07 1.67 -10.84
CA ALA A 183 1.59 1.80 -9.48
C ALA A 183 2.63 0.72 -9.15
N THR A 184 2.57 -0.44 -9.79
CA THR A 184 3.56 -1.50 -9.62
C THR A 184 4.92 -1.08 -10.17
N PHE A 185 4.98 -0.45 -11.34
CA PHE A 185 6.22 0.11 -11.87
C PHE A 185 6.80 1.22 -10.99
N LEU A 186 5.94 2.09 -10.45
CA LEU A 186 6.39 3.12 -9.51
C LEU A 186 7.04 2.49 -8.27
N LYS A 187 6.38 1.49 -7.66
CA LYS A 187 6.87 0.80 -6.46
C LYS A 187 8.20 0.10 -6.72
N ILE A 188 8.28 -0.71 -7.78
CA ILE A 188 9.50 -1.43 -8.13
C ILE A 188 10.62 -0.45 -8.49
N GLY A 189 10.32 0.56 -9.31
CA GLY A 189 11.27 1.58 -9.75
C GLY A 189 11.86 2.37 -8.57
N VAL A 190 11.02 2.78 -7.61
CA VAL A 190 11.50 3.46 -6.39
C VAL A 190 12.36 2.54 -5.53
N ILE A 191 11.96 1.28 -5.33
CA ILE A 191 12.75 0.32 -4.54
C ILE A 191 14.12 0.07 -5.19
N VAL A 192 14.15 -0.19 -6.49
CA VAL A 192 15.39 -0.41 -7.24
C VAL A 192 16.26 0.84 -7.24
N GLY A 193 15.67 2.02 -7.47
CA GLY A 193 16.37 3.30 -7.43
C GLY A 193 17.00 3.59 -6.07
N LEU A 194 16.26 3.34 -4.99
CA LEU A 194 16.77 3.46 -3.62
C LEU A 194 17.92 2.46 -3.36
N ALA A 195 17.78 1.20 -3.79
CA ALA A 195 18.82 0.20 -3.62
C ALA A 195 20.11 0.56 -4.36
N VAL A 196 20.00 0.96 -5.63
CA VAL A 196 21.14 1.43 -6.43
C VAL A 196 21.77 2.68 -5.81
N GLY A 197 20.94 3.63 -5.36
CA GLY A 197 21.40 4.84 -4.68
C GLY A 197 22.21 4.54 -3.41
N ILE A 198 21.77 3.58 -2.59
CA ILE A 198 22.50 3.14 -1.39
C ILE A 198 23.84 2.51 -1.76
N VAL A 199 23.88 1.65 -2.78
CA VAL A 199 25.12 0.98 -3.21
C VAL A 199 26.15 1.98 -3.75
N ILE A 200 25.71 2.99 -4.51
CA ILE A 200 26.60 4.00 -5.11
C ILE A 200 27.08 5.00 -4.06
N LEU A 201 26.18 5.57 -3.26
CA LEU A 201 26.51 6.60 -2.29
C LEU A 201 27.19 6.04 -1.04
N ASN A 202 26.95 4.76 -0.74
CA ASN A 202 27.40 4.07 0.48
C ASN A 202 27.32 4.95 1.74
N PRO A 203 26.11 5.47 2.08
CA PRO A 203 25.97 6.38 3.19
C PRO A 203 26.28 5.66 4.51
N GLU A 204 27.08 6.30 5.36
CA GLU A 204 27.38 5.77 6.68
C GLU A 204 26.09 5.66 7.52
N LEU A 205 25.77 4.45 7.97
CA LEU A 205 24.57 4.17 8.76
C LEU A 205 24.76 4.74 10.18
N LYS A 206 24.31 5.98 10.40
CA LYS A 206 24.40 6.67 11.70
C LYS A 206 23.53 6.06 12.79
N MET A 207 22.54 5.25 12.41
CA MET A 207 21.63 4.63 13.36
C MET A 207 22.28 3.40 14.00
N PRO A 208 22.39 3.31 15.34
CA PRO A 208 22.94 2.13 15.98
C PRO A 208 22.00 0.92 15.77
N ALA A 209 22.59 -0.28 15.80
CA ALA A 209 21.84 -1.54 15.69
C ALA A 209 20.76 -1.64 16.76
N MET A 210 21.10 -1.26 17.98
CA MET A 210 20.25 -1.23 19.17
C MET A 210 20.42 0.12 19.85
N THR A 211 19.33 0.76 20.28
CA THR A 211 19.38 1.99 21.07
C THR A 211 19.23 1.69 22.56
N GLN A 212 19.42 2.70 23.40
CA GLN A 212 19.13 2.62 24.84
C GLN A 212 17.67 2.27 25.15
N TYR A 213 16.74 2.46 24.20
CA TYR A 213 15.30 2.26 24.37
C TYR A 213 14.82 0.83 24.10
N VAL A 214 15.74 -0.12 23.91
CA VAL A 214 15.43 -1.54 23.75
C VAL A 214 14.81 -2.14 25.01
N ASP A 215 15.09 -1.53 26.17
CA ASP A 215 14.49 -1.85 27.47
C ASP A 215 12.99 -1.50 27.56
N GLY A 216 12.44 -0.84 26.54
CA GLY A 216 11.03 -0.46 26.46
C GLY A 216 10.70 0.88 27.09
N THR A 217 11.71 1.70 27.43
CA THR A 217 11.54 3.07 27.94
C THR A 217 11.45 4.12 26.82
N GLY A 218 11.19 3.68 25.59
CA GLY A 218 11.14 4.53 24.41
C GLY A 218 10.14 5.68 24.50
N PRO A 219 10.45 6.84 23.89
CA PRO A 219 9.61 8.04 23.95
C PRO A 219 8.32 7.92 23.13
N LEU A 220 8.31 7.05 22.11
CA LEU A 220 7.20 6.92 21.17
C LEU A 220 6.15 5.92 21.66
N TRP A 221 6.60 4.85 22.30
CA TRP A 221 5.77 3.87 22.98
C TRP A 221 6.58 3.17 24.07
N LYS A 222 5.90 2.89 25.19
CA LYS A 222 6.46 2.17 26.34
C LYS A 222 6.07 0.70 26.25
N GLY A 223 7.04 -0.20 26.36
CA GLY A 223 6.80 -1.64 26.33
C GLY A 223 8.00 -2.43 25.86
N ALA A 224 8.07 -3.69 26.28
CA ALA A 224 9.14 -4.61 25.89
C ALA A 224 9.16 -4.83 24.37
N LEU A 225 10.36 -5.10 23.83
CA LEU A 225 10.60 -5.39 22.41
C LEU A 225 9.64 -6.47 21.88
N PHE A 226 9.45 -7.54 22.64
CA PHE A 226 8.45 -8.57 22.39
C PHE A 226 7.32 -8.47 23.42
N PRO A 227 6.03 -8.50 23.03
CA PRO A 227 5.50 -8.75 21.68
C PRO A 227 5.25 -7.49 20.84
N PHE A 228 5.54 -6.29 21.37
CA PHE A 228 5.08 -5.06 20.74
C PHE A 228 5.66 -4.79 19.35
N LEU A 229 6.89 -5.25 19.07
CA LEU A 229 7.49 -5.18 17.73
C LEU A 229 6.61 -5.88 16.67
N PHE A 230 5.91 -6.96 17.06
CA PHE A 230 5.05 -7.73 16.17
C PHE A 230 3.77 -6.96 15.81
N ILE A 231 3.28 -6.18 16.77
CA ILE A 231 2.10 -5.33 16.60
C ILE A 231 2.45 -4.08 15.80
N THR A 232 3.59 -3.43 16.11
CA THR A 232 4.00 -2.18 15.44
C THR A 232 4.35 -2.39 13.97
N ILE A 233 4.98 -3.52 13.61
CA ILE A 233 5.29 -3.88 12.22
C ILE A 233 4.32 -4.96 11.69
N ALA A 234 3.05 -4.93 12.11
CA ALA A 234 2.05 -5.86 11.59
C ALA A 234 1.84 -5.68 10.08
N CYS A 235 1.65 -4.44 9.61
CA CYS A 235 1.39 -4.14 8.19
C CYS A 235 2.54 -4.51 7.23
N GLY A 236 3.74 -4.79 7.76
CA GLY A 236 4.91 -5.21 7.00
C GLY A 236 5.20 -6.71 7.12
N ALA A 237 4.89 -7.34 8.25
CA ALA A 237 5.26 -8.72 8.55
C ALA A 237 4.07 -9.69 8.61
N VAL A 238 2.94 -9.29 9.21
CA VAL A 238 1.74 -10.14 9.43
C VAL A 238 0.50 -9.25 9.47
N SER A 239 -0.02 -8.83 8.32
CA SER A 239 -1.15 -7.88 8.27
C SER A 239 -2.51 -8.57 8.22
N GLY A 240 -2.57 -9.81 7.73
CA GLY A 240 -3.82 -10.54 7.46
C GLY A 240 -4.67 -9.94 6.32
N PHE A 241 -4.39 -8.71 5.88
CA PHE A 241 -5.12 -8.03 4.80
C PHE A 241 -4.92 -8.74 3.46
N HIS A 242 -3.68 -9.17 3.17
CA HIS A 242 -3.40 -9.92 1.95
C HIS A 242 -4.13 -11.26 1.94
N ALA A 243 -4.13 -12.02 3.04
CA ALA A 243 -4.95 -13.22 3.19
C ALA A 243 -6.45 -12.96 2.93
N LEU A 244 -7.02 -11.88 3.50
CA LEU A 244 -8.42 -11.52 3.31
C LEU A 244 -8.74 -11.18 1.85
N ILE A 245 -7.88 -10.45 1.15
CA ILE A 245 -8.05 -10.13 -0.26
C ILE A 245 -7.81 -11.37 -1.14
N ALA A 246 -6.75 -12.13 -0.87
CA ALA A 246 -6.41 -13.33 -1.62
C ALA A 246 -7.54 -14.36 -1.59
N SER A 247 -8.24 -14.48 -0.47
CA SER A 247 -9.50 -15.23 -0.40
C SER A 247 -10.64 -14.45 -1.05
N GLY A 248 -11.42 -15.05 -1.96
CA GLY A 248 -12.57 -14.37 -2.58
C GLY A 248 -12.29 -13.62 -3.88
N THR A 249 -11.08 -13.07 -4.08
CA THR A 249 -10.77 -12.25 -5.26
C THR A 249 -9.73 -12.85 -6.21
N THR A 250 -9.02 -13.90 -5.77
CA THR A 250 -8.12 -14.63 -6.66
C THR A 250 -8.92 -15.58 -7.55
N PRO A 251 -8.80 -15.47 -8.90
CA PRO A 251 -9.54 -16.30 -9.85
C PRO A 251 -9.11 -17.77 -9.84
#